data_AF-A0A4Q3YU71-F1
#
_entry.id   AF-A0A4Q3YU71-F1
#
_cell.length_a   1.000
_cell.length_b   1.000
_cell.length_c   1.000
_cell.angle_alpha   90.00
_cell.angle_beta   90.00
_cell.angle_gamma   90.00
#
_symmetry.space_group_name_H-M   'P 1'
#
loop_
_entity.id
_entity.type
_entity.pdbx_description
1 polymer ?
#
loop_
_entity_poly.entity_id
_entity_poly.type
_entity_poly.pdbx_seq_one_letter_code
_entity_poly.pdbx_strand_id
1 'polypeptide(L)'
;MKNIYRSCPAIHKFGPPEIMNTDQELQFTSFAWTDRLRRSGVSISLGRKRRFLDNIFIERLWRTLKYKWVCQLAWETGPETKSVIRK
;
A
#
# COMPACT_ATOMS: atom_id res chain seq x y z
N MET A 1 -23.76 -5.81 10.10
CA MET A 1 -22.62 -5.54 9.20
C MET A 1 -22.36 -4.04 9.06
N LYS A 2 -21.79 -3.39 10.08
CA LYS A 2 -21.36 -1.98 10.03
C LYS A 2 -19.96 -1.90 10.67
N ASN A 3 -19.05 -1.09 10.10
CA ASN A 3 -17.79 -0.59 10.71
C ASN A 3 -16.42 -1.23 10.42
N ILE A 4 -16.12 -1.76 9.22
CA ILE A 4 -14.71 -1.98 8.79
C ILE A 4 -14.12 -0.86 7.91
N TYR A 5 -14.94 0.09 7.45
CA TYR A 5 -14.50 1.13 6.49
C TYR A 5 -14.45 2.56 7.06
N ARG A 6 -14.36 2.77 8.38
CA ARG A 6 -14.44 4.11 8.97
C ARG A 6 -13.18 4.99 8.86
N SER A 7 -11.98 4.43 8.89
CA SER A 7 -10.75 5.24 8.86
C SER A 7 -9.62 4.54 8.10
N CYS A 8 -8.76 5.33 7.46
CA CYS A 8 -7.49 4.86 6.91
C CYS A 8 -6.42 5.03 8.01
N PRO A 9 -5.85 3.95 8.58
CA PRO A 9 -4.90 4.05 9.68
C PRO A 9 -3.66 4.88 9.33
N ALA A 10 -3.22 4.84 8.06
CA ALA A 10 -2.10 5.64 7.59
C ALA A 10 -2.43 7.15 7.61
N ILE A 11 -3.61 7.54 7.14
CA ILE A 11 -4.06 8.94 7.19
C ILE A 11 -4.23 9.41 8.64
N HIS A 12 -4.71 8.54 9.52
CA HIS A 12 -4.83 8.88 10.94
C HIS A 12 -3.47 9.08 11.62
N LYS A 13 -2.47 8.25 11.28
CA LYS A 13 -1.15 8.27 11.89
C LYS A 13 -0.22 9.32 11.30
N PHE A 14 -0.29 9.56 9.99
CA PHE A 14 0.68 10.36 9.23
C PHE A 14 0.06 11.59 8.55
N GLY A 15 -1.27 11.76 8.63
CA GLY A 15 -2.01 12.76 7.88
C GLY A 15 -2.33 12.32 6.44
N PRO A 16 -3.29 12.99 5.78
CA PRO A 16 -3.57 12.75 4.36
C PRO A 16 -2.40 13.28 3.51
N PRO A 17 -1.87 12.49 2.56
CA PRO A 17 -0.92 13.01 1.60
C PRO A 17 -1.61 13.98 0.65
N GLU A 18 -0.86 14.91 0.08
CA GLU A 18 -1.38 15.81 -0.96
C GLU A 18 -1.79 15.02 -2.22
N ILE A 19 -0.92 14.08 -2.63
CA ILE A 19 -1.12 13.22 -3.81
C ILE A 19 -0.85 11.76 -3.43
N MET A 20 -1.80 10.88 -3.78
CA MET A 20 -1.62 9.43 -3.72
C MET A 20 -1.35 8.91 -5.14
N ASN A 21 -0.14 8.41 -5.36
CA ASN A 21 0.24 7.75 -6.61
C ASN A 21 -0.07 6.25 -6.51
N THR A 22 -0.86 5.71 -7.44
CA THR A 22 -1.15 4.27 -7.54
C THR A 22 -1.07 3.82 -8.99
N ASP A 23 -0.83 2.54 -9.22
CA ASP A 23 -1.00 1.94 -10.54
C ASP A 23 -2.49 1.85 -10.93
N GLN A 24 -2.75 1.52 -12.20
CA GLN A 24 -4.10 1.34 -12.75
C GLN A 24 -4.68 -0.05 -12.46
N GLU A 25 -4.28 -0.68 -11.36
CA GLU A 25 -4.81 -1.98 -10.99
C GLU A 25 -6.26 -1.90 -10.48
N LEU A 26 -6.95 -3.03 -10.56
CA LEU A 26 -8.38 -3.12 -10.24
C LEU A 26 -8.68 -2.67 -8.81
N GLN A 27 -7.82 -2.98 -7.84
CA GLN A 27 -8.06 -2.55 -6.45
C GLN A 27 -8.04 -1.03 -6.28
N PHE A 28 -7.25 -0.29 -7.07
CA PHE A 28 -7.08 1.17 -6.93
C PHE A 28 -8.00 1.99 -7.83
N THR A 29 -8.74 1.32 -8.72
CA THR A 29 -9.76 1.94 -9.58
C THR A 29 -11.18 1.79 -9.01
N SER A 30 -11.34 1.04 -7.92
CA SER A 30 -12.64 0.85 -7.28
C SER A 30 -13.20 2.16 -6.68
N PHE A 31 -14.53 2.29 -6.70
CA PHE A 31 -15.20 3.45 -6.09
C PHE A 31 -14.92 3.55 -4.59
N ALA A 32 -14.95 2.43 -3.87
CA ALA A 32 -14.69 2.40 -2.43
C ALA A 32 -13.29 2.93 -2.06
N TRP A 33 -12.29 2.70 -2.92
CA TRP A 33 -10.94 3.24 -2.73
C TRP A 33 -10.87 4.74 -3.04
N THR A 34 -11.36 5.13 -4.22
CA THR A 34 -11.24 6.51 -4.72
C THR A 34 -12.09 7.50 -3.92
N ASP A 35 -13.32 7.14 -3.54
CA ASP A 35 -14.21 7.95 -2.71
C ASP A 35 -13.58 8.23 -1.32
N ARG A 36 -12.93 7.22 -0.73
CA ARG A 36 -12.27 7.38 0.57
C ARG A 36 -11.14 8.40 0.53
N LEU A 37 -10.28 8.34 -0.49
CA LEU A 37 -9.17 9.29 -0.65
C LEU A 37 -9.67 10.72 -0.91
N ARG A 38 -10.70 10.86 -1.76
CA ARG A 38 -11.33 12.15 -2.04
C ARG A 38 -11.93 12.80 -0.79
N ARG A 39 -12.60 12.03 0.08
CA ARG A 39 -13.16 12.53 1.35
C ARG A 39 -12.08 13.01 2.33
N SER A 40 -10.86 12.49 2.21
CA SER A 40 -9.70 12.96 2.97
C SER A 40 -8.93 14.10 2.29
N GLY A 41 -9.43 14.67 1.19
CA GLY A 41 -8.78 15.77 0.48
C GLY A 41 -7.54 15.36 -0.33
N VAL A 42 -7.36 14.06 -0.58
CA VAL A 42 -6.19 13.51 -1.27
C VAL A 42 -6.44 13.51 -2.78
N SER A 43 -5.53 14.10 -3.55
CA SER A 43 -5.53 13.99 -5.01
C SER A 43 -5.02 12.62 -5.43
N ILE A 44 -5.63 12.01 -6.44
CA ILE A 44 -5.25 10.67 -6.93
C ILE A 44 -4.54 10.82 -8.27
N SER A 45 -3.30 10.33 -8.35
CA SER A 45 -2.54 10.23 -9.60
C SER A 45 -2.44 8.76 -9.96
N LEU A 46 -3.02 8.36 -11.09
CA LEU A 46 -2.93 7.00 -11.60
C LEU A 46 -1.76 6.92 -12.58
N GLY A 47 -0.83 6.01 -12.32
CA GLY A 47 0.28 5.69 -13.22
C GLY A 47 -0.19 5.24 -14.60
N ARG A 48 0.71 5.26 -15.58
CA ARG A 48 0.38 4.74 -16.92
C ARG A 48 0.30 3.22 -16.90
N LYS A 49 -0.62 2.66 -17.68
CA LYS A 49 -0.78 1.21 -17.84
C LYS A 49 0.57 0.55 -18.15
N ARG A 50 0.97 -0.41 -17.31
CA ARG A 50 2.19 -1.24 -17.47
C ARG A 50 3.52 -0.48 -17.50
N ARG A 51 3.61 0.69 -16.86
CA ARG A 51 4.88 1.43 -16.75
C ARG A 51 5.55 1.17 -15.39
N PHE A 52 6.57 0.31 -15.39
CA PHE A 52 7.29 -0.05 -14.15
C PHE A 52 7.92 1.16 -13.42
N LEU A 53 8.29 2.21 -14.16
CA LEU A 53 8.89 3.41 -13.59
C LEU A 53 7.95 4.12 -12.61
N ASP A 54 6.64 4.08 -12.86
CA ASP A 54 5.66 4.74 -12.01
C ASP A 54 5.51 3.99 -10.66
N ASN A 55 5.95 2.72 -10.58
CA ASN A 55 5.95 1.88 -9.38
C ASN A 55 7.36 1.62 -8.80
N ILE A 56 8.43 2.20 -9.37
CA ILE A 56 9.81 1.80 -9.07
C ILE A 56 10.18 1.93 -7.59
N PHE A 57 9.61 2.91 -6.89
CA PHE A 57 9.84 3.10 -5.45
C PHE A 57 9.27 1.94 -4.63
N ILE A 58 8.04 1.53 -4.93
CA ILE A 58 7.38 0.41 -4.25
C ILE A 58 8.05 -0.92 -4.63
N GLU A 59 8.42 -1.12 -5.90
CA GLU A 59 9.16 -2.31 -6.33
C GLU A 59 10.52 -2.43 -5.61
N ARG A 60 11.25 -1.32 -5.48
CA ARG A 60 12.53 -1.29 -4.74
C ARG A 60 12.32 -1.62 -3.26
N LEU A 61 11.30 -1.01 -2.64
CA LEU A 61 10.93 -1.31 -1.25
C LEU A 61 10.66 -2.81 -1.07
N TRP A 62 9.80 -3.40 -1.91
CA TRP A 62 9.47 -4.81 -1.85
C TRP A 62 10.66 -5.72 -2.14
N ARG A 63 11.54 -5.34 -3.07
CA ARG A 63 12.77 -6.10 -3.34
C ARG A 63 13.68 -6.14 -2.12
N THR A 64 13.92 -5.01 -1.47
CA THR A 64 14.73 -4.94 -0.24
C THR A 64 14.08 -5.72 0.90
N LEU A 65 12.77 -5.60 1.08
CA LEU A 65 12.03 -6.31 2.12
C LEU A 65 12.09 -7.82 1.92
N LYS A 66 11.77 -8.30 0.70
CA LYS A 66 11.81 -9.73 0.36
C LYS A 66 13.21 -10.30 0.55
N TYR A 67 14.23 -9.61 0.04
CA TYR A 67 15.60 -10.10 0.12
C TYR A 67 16.09 -10.22 1.57
N LYS A 68 15.89 -9.18 2.39
CA LYS A 68 16.40 -9.16 3.77
C LYS A 68 15.62 -10.06 4.72
N TRP A 69 14.29 -10.08 4.61
CA TRP A 69 13.45 -10.59 5.69
C TRP A 69 12.68 -11.87 5.35
N VAL A 70 12.48 -12.15 4.07
CA VAL A 70 11.70 -13.32 3.62
C VAL A 70 12.63 -14.39 3.05
N CYS A 71 13.53 -14.02 2.13
CA CYS A 71 14.40 -14.98 1.46
C CYS A 71 15.57 -15.44 2.33
N GLN A 72 16.07 -14.61 3.26
CA GLN A 72 17.22 -14.98 4.11
C GLN A 72 16.83 -15.78 5.36
N LEU A 73 15.59 -15.70 5.81
CA LEU A 73 15.19 -16.24 7.12
C LEU A 73 14.34 -17.52 7.05
N ALA A 74 14.04 -18.02 5.84
CA ALA A 74 13.38 -19.31 5.57
C ALA A 74 12.29 -19.70 6.60
N TRP A 75 11.42 -18.75 6.95
CA TRP A 75 10.41 -18.94 7.98
C TRP A 75 9.49 -20.11 7.62
N GLU A 76 9.27 -21.02 8.57
CA GLU A 76 8.41 -22.18 8.37
C GLU A 76 6.93 -21.79 8.38
N THR A 77 6.58 -20.66 9.02
CA THR A 77 5.20 -20.23 9.18
C THR A 77 4.95 -18.72 9.01
N GLY A 78 3.76 -18.37 8.51
CA GLY A 78 3.33 -16.97 8.32
C GLY A 78 3.28 -16.09 9.59
N PRO A 79 2.93 -16.61 10.79
CA PRO A 79 2.95 -15.83 12.03
C PRO A 79 4.34 -15.32 12.43
N GLU A 80 5.38 -16.14 12.25
CA GLU A 80 6.77 -15.74 12.54
C GLU A 80 7.19 -14.58 11.66
N THR A 81 6.89 -14.68 10.35
CA THR A 81 7.18 -13.61 9.37
C THR A 81 6.49 -12.29 9.76
N LYS A 82 5.24 -12.34 10.26
CA LYS A 82 4.51 -11.13 10.70
C LYS A 82 5.15 -10.42 11.90
N SER A 83 5.75 -11.16 12.83
CA SER A 83 6.36 -10.58 14.03
C SER A 83 7.58 -9.71 13.70
N VAL A 84 8.32 -10.08 12.65
CA VAL A 84 9.57 -9.42 12.26
C VAL A 84 9.32 -8.17 11.41
N ILE A 85 8.32 -8.19 10.54
CA ILE A 85 7.93 -7.04 9.70
C ILE A 85 7.33 -5.89 10.52
N ARG A 86 6.82 -6.17 11.72
CA ARG A 86 6.11 -5.19 12.58
C ARG A 86 7.00 -4.36 13.52
N LYS A 87 8.32 -4.58 13.54
CA LYS A 87 9.27 -3.76 14.31
C LYS A 87 9.48 -2.39 13.65
#